data_AF-A0A2E2QTN2-F1
#
_entry.id   AF-A0A2E2QTN2-F1
#
_cell.length_a   1.000
_cell.length_b   1.000
_cell.length_c   1.000
_cell.angle_alpha   90.00
_cell.angle_beta   90.00
_cell.angle_gamma   90.00
#
_symmetry.space_group_name_H-M   'P 1'
#
loop_
_entity.id
_entity.type
_entity.pdbx_description
1 polymer ?
#
loop_
_entity_poly.entity_id
_entity_poly.type
_entity_poly.pdbx_seq_one_letter_code
_entity_poly.pdbx_strand_id
1 'polypeptide(L)'
;MFDIGFLELVVSGIIALLVLGPERLPSAARAAGRWVGAARRMVSQFTSELDRQLKADELREELRKAGDVGLDDVQKTVRNALDEAKKYEHMILPESETKKPAPAPETPRVAGDTRDSNATDQPDTPQSPPDNRS
;
A
#
# COMPACT_ATOMS: atom_id res chain seq x y z
N MET A 1 -16.34 -19.19 -3.90
CA MET A 1 -15.45 -19.15 -5.07
C MET A 1 -15.80 -17.93 -5.94
N PHE A 2 -15.53 -16.75 -5.39
CA PHE A 2 -15.57 -15.47 -6.09
C PHE A 2 -14.40 -14.69 -5.50
N ASP A 3 -13.20 -14.96 -6.03
CA ASP A 3 -11.96 -14.26 -5.66
C ASP A 3 -11.96 -12.87 -6.31
N ILE A 4 -12.93 -12.03 -5.94
CA ILE A 4 -13.01 -10.64 -6.42
C ILE A 4 -11.92 -9.85 -5.69
N GLY A 5 -10.69 -9.99 -6.15
CA GLY A 5 -9.55 -9.18 -5.76
C GLY A 5 -9.55 -7.82 -6.46
N PHE A 6 -8.71 -6.91 -5.98
CA PHE A 6 -8.53 -5.60 -6.63
C PHE A 6 -8.14 -5.73 -8.11
N LEU A 7 -7.23 -6.68 -8.43
CA LEU A 7 -6.84 -6.97 -9.81
C LEU A 7 -8.03 -7.43 -10.67
N GLU A 8 -8.89 -8.29 -10.14
CA GLU A 8 -10.05 -8.79 -10.88
C GLU A 8 -11.08 -7.69 -11.15
N LEU A 9 -11.24 -6.76 -10.20
CA LEU A 9 -12.08 -5.58 -10.38
C LEU A 9 -11.54 -4.64 -11.46
N VAL A 10 -10.21 -4.47 -11.54
CA VAL A 10 -9.56 -3.68 -12.60
C VAL A 10 -9.77 -4.35 -13.96
N VAL A 11 -9.54 -5.66 -14.08
CA VAL A 11 -9.75 -6.41 -15.33
C VAL A 11 -11.22 -6.34 -15.76
N SER A 12 -12.15 -6.56 -14.83
CA SER A 12 -13.58 -6.42 -15.09
C SER A 12 -13.97 -5.00 -15.48
N GLY A 13 -13.33 -3.99 -14.88
CA GLY A 13 -13.48 -2.58 -15.26
C GLY A 13 -13.07 -2.32 -16.70
N ILE A 14 -11.93 -2.86 -17.14
CA ILE A 14 -11.47 -2.75 -18.53
C ILE A 14 -12.46 -3.43 -19.48
N ILE A 15 -12.93 -4.64 -19.15
CA ILE A 15 -13.93 -5.36 -19.95
C ILE A 15 -15.23 -4.55 -20.03
N ALA A 16 -15.70 -4.01 -18.90
CA ALA A 16 -16.90 -3.17 -18.86
C ALA A 16 -16.75 -1.91 -19.70
N LEU A 17 -15.57 -1.28 -19.71
CA LEU A 17 -15.27 -0.13 -20.56
C LEU A 17 -15.30 -0.51 -22.05
N LEU A 18 -14.83 -1.70 -22.42
CA LEU A 18 -14.85 -2.17 -23.81
C LEU A 18 -16.27 -2.52 -24.29
N VAL A 19 -17.04 -3.22 -23.46
CA VAL A 19 -18.38 -3.72 -23.83
C VAL A 19 -19.42 -2.61 -23.81
N LEU A 20 -19.46 -1.85 -22.72
CA LEU A 20 -20.47 -0.81 -22.52
C LEU A 20 -20.02 0.53 -23.10
N GLY A 21 -18.71 0.75 -23.19
CA GLY A 21 -18.11 2.02 -23.58
C GLY A 21 -17.78 2.91 -22.37
N PRO A 22 -16.69 3.70 -22.44
CA PRO A 22 -16.26 4.58 -21.35
C PRO A 22 -17.28 5.66 -20.98
N GLU A 23 -18.13 6.08 -21.93
CA GLU A 23 -19.13 7.11 -21.70
C GLU A 23 -20.38 6.59 -20.98
N ARG A 24 -20.69 5.28 -21.13
CA ARG A 24 -21.93 4.68 -20.63
C ARG A 24 -21.76 4.00 -19.27
N LEU A 25 -20.57 3.49 -18.96
CA LEU A 25 -20.21 2.92 -17.66
C LEU A 25 -20.51 3.87 -16.49
N PRO A 26 -20.10 5.17 -16.49
CA PRO A 26 -20.40 6.07 -15.39
C PRO A 26 -21.91 6.30 -15.20
N SER A 27 -22.69 6.29 -16.28
CA SER A 27 -24.16 6.38 -16.19
C SER A 27 -24.77 5.13 -15.58
N ALA A 28 -24.30 3.93 -15.98
CA ALA A 28 -24.76 2.66 -15.43
C ALA A 28 -24.40 2.51 -13.94
N ALA A 29 -23.18 2.89 -13.55
CA ALA A 29 -22.74 2.89 -12.16
C ALA A 29 -23.59 3.83 -11.29
N ARG A 30 -23.96 5.02 -11.80
CA ARG A 30 -24.86 5.95 -11.12
C ARG A 30 -26.28 5.38 -10.97
N ALA A 31 -26.79 4.71 -12.00
CA ALA A 31 -28.10 4.06 -11.95
C ALA A 31 -28.11 2.93 -10.92
N ALA A 32 -27.15 2.01 -11.00
CA ALA A 32 -26.97 0.92 -10.05
C ALA A 32 -26.79 1.45 -8.62
N GLY A 33 -25.97 2.49 -8.44
CA GLY A 33 -25.75 3.14 -7.15
C GLY A 33 -27.02 3.71 -6.52
N ARG A 34 -27.92 4.30 -7.32
CA ARG A 34 -29.23 4.77 -6.83
C ARG A 34 -30.10 3.61 -6.34
N TRP A 35 -30.11 2.48 -7.05
CA TRP A 35 -30.89 1.30 -6.68
C TRP A 35 -30.35 0.64 -5.42
N VAL A 36 -29.04 0.41 -5.36
CA VAL A 36 -28.35 -0.13 -4.18
C VAL A 36 -28.52 0.80 -2.98
N GLY A 37 -28.40 2.11 -3.19
CA GLY A 37 -28.60 3.12 -2.15
C GLY A 37 -30.04 3.13 -1.60
N ALA A 38 -31.04 3.02 -2.49
CA ALA A 38 -32.44 2.91 -2.09
C ALA A 38 -32.71 1.62 -1.29
N ALA A 39 -32.18 0.48 -1.74
CA ALA A 39 -32.29 -0.79 -1.02
C ALA A 39 -31.62 -0.72 0.36
N ARG A 40 -30.40 -0.16 0.46
CA ARG A 40 -29.69 0.04 1.74
C ARG A 40 -30.47 0.95 2.68
N ARG A 41 -31.07 2.03 2.17
CA ARG A 41 -31.94 2.94 2.95
C ARG A 41 -33.14 2.18 3.52
N MET A 42 -33.81 1.40 2.70
CA MET A 42 -34.97 0.60 3.09
C MET A 42 -34.62 -0.42 4.16
N VAL A 43 -33.54 -1.19 3.99
CA VAL A 43 -33.04 -2.12 5.01
C VAL A 43 -32.72 -1.39 6.32
N SER A 44 -32.04 -0.24 6.25
CA SER A 44 -31.72 0.56 7.43
C SER A 44 -32.95 1.06 8.18
N GLN A 45 -34.05 1.36 7.48
CA GLN A 45 -35.31 1.77 8.09
C GLN A 45 -35.98 0.58 8.78
N PHE A 46 -36.06 -0.58 8.12
CA PHE A 46 -36.60 -1.80 8.73
C PHE A 46 -35.83 -2.23 9.97
N THR A 47 -34.49 -2.25 9.92
CA THR A 47 -33.66 -2.56 11.10
C THR A 47 -33.90 -1.55 12.22
N SER A 48 -34.08 -0.26 11.91
CA SER A 48 -34.30 0.78 12.93
C SER A 48 -35.68 0.71 13.57
N GLU A 49 -36.70 0.23 12.85
CA GLU A 49 -38.06 0.03 13.36
C GLU A 49 -38.17 -1.28 14.15
N LEU A 50 -37.49 -2.34 13.69
CA LEU A 50 -37.36 -3.62 14.40
C LEU A 50 -36.58 -3.44 15.72
N ASP A 51 -35.44 -2.72 15.70
CA ASP A 51 -34.65 -2.39 16.91
C ASP A 51 -35.50 -1.67 17.98
N ARG A 52 -36.55 -0.95 17.57
CA ARG A 52 -37.45 -0.22 18.46
C ARG A 52 -38.61 -1.06 19.03
N GLN A 53 -38.92 -2.22 18.47
CA GLN A 53 -40.09 -3.02 18.86
C GLN A 53 -39.78 -4.46 19.32
N LEU A 54 -38.67 -5.06 18.89
CA LEU A 54 -38.20 -6.38 19.33
C LEU A 54 -36.68 -6.36 19.49
N LYS A 55 -36.17 -6.92 20.60
CA LYS A 55 -34.74 -6.97 20.96
C LYS A 55 -33.85 -7.31 19.76
N ALA A 56 -33.17 -6.29 19.25
CA ALA A 56 -32.20 -6.33 18.17
C ALA A 56 -31.00 -7.26 18.40
N ASP A 57 -30.77 -7.65 19.66
CA ASP A 57 -29.53 -8.29 20.07
C ASP A 57 -29.36 -9.67 19.44
N GLU A 58 -30.46 -10.44 19.26
CA GLU A 58 -30.39 -11.81 18.74
C GLU A 58 -30.14 -11.86 17.21
N LEU A 59 -30.82 -11.00 16.44
CA LEU A 59 -30.61 -10.90 14.98
C LEU A 59 -29.28 -10.20 14.63
N ARG A 60 -28.85 -9.20 15.41
CA ARG A 60 -27.53 -8.58 15.22
C ARG A 60 -26.42 -9.57 15.50
N GLU A 61 -26.56 -10.43 16.51
CA GLU A 61 -25.56 -11.43 16.84
C GLU A 61 -25.46 -12.52 15.76
N GLU A 62 -26.58 -12.94 15.19
CA GLU A 62 -26.60 -13.92 14.08
C GLU A 62 -26.00 -13.33 12.78
N LEU A 63 -26.33 -12.07 12.44
CA LEU A 63 -25.73 -11.35 11.31
C LEU A 63 -24.24 -11.04 11.52
N ARG A 64 -23.84 -10.71 12.76
CA ARG A 64 -22.45 -10.45 13.12
C ARG A 64 -21.62 -11.72 13.07
N LYS A 65 -22.15 -12.83 13.57
CA LYS A 65 -21.52 -14.16 13.47
C LYS A 65 -21.36 -14.60 12.02
N ALA A 66 -22.35 -14.34 11.16
CA ALA A 66 -22.24 -14.60 9.72
C ALA A 66 -21.20 -13.69 9.02
N GLY A 67 -21.09 -12.44 9.44
CA GLY A 67 -20.10 -11.48 8.92
C GLY A 67 -18.66 -11.78 9.36
N ASP A 68 -18.45 -12.09 10.64
CA ASP A 68 -17.12 -12.39 11.21
C ASP A 68 -16.51 -13.64 10.57
N VAL A 69 -17.32 -14.69 10.33
CA VAL A 69 -16.86 -15.92 9.65
C VAL A 69 -16.32 -15.62 8.25
N GLY A 70 -16.94 -14.71 7.50
CA GLY A 70 -16.46 -14.31 6.17
C GLY A 70 -15.25 -13.36 6.21
N LEU A 71 -15.18 -12.50 7.23
CA LEU A 71 -14.11 -11.50 7.37
C LEU A 71 -12.76 -12.10 7.78
N ASP A 72 -12.76 -13.13 8.65
CA ASP A 72 -11.53 -13.80 9.08
C ASP A 72 -10.81 -14.51 7.94
N ASP A 73 -11.56 -15.16 7.04
CA ASP A 73 -11.00 -15.85 5.88
C ASP A 73 -10.47 -14.86 4.82
N VAL A 74 -11.14 -13.71 4.66
CA VAL A 74 -10.64 -12.61 3.84
C VAL A 74 -9.37 -12.02 4.44
N GLN A 75 -9.32 -11.80 5.75
CA GLN A 75 -8.14 -11.25 6.44
C GLN A 75 -6.92 -12.17 6.31
N LYS A 76 -7.10 -13.50 6.43
CA LYS A 76 -6.04 -14.49 6.21
C LYS A 76 -5.53 -14.48 4.77
N THR A 77 -6.44 -14.46 3.80
CA THR A 77 -6.09 -14.41 2.37
C THR A 77 -5.32 -13.15 2.02
N VAL A 78 -5.75 -11.99 2.53
CA VAL A 78 -5.06 -10.71 2.34
C VAL A 78 -3.67 -10.72 2.99
N ARG A 79 -3.53 -11.21 4.23
CA ARG A 79 -2.22 -11.33 4.91
C ARG A 79 -1.27 -12.22 4.10
N ASN A 80 -1.74 -13.37 3.65
CA ASN A 80 -0.93 -14.28 2.84
C ASN A 80 -0.49 -13.64 1.51
N ALA A 81 -1.40 -12.93 0.82
CA ALA A 81 -1.07 -12.22 -0.41
C ALA A 81 -0.06 -11.08 -0.17
N LEU A 82 -0.15 -10.40 0.97
CA LEU A 82 0.78 -9.33 1.36
C LEU A 82 2.17 -9.87 1.69
N ASP A 83 2.24 -10.99 2.41
CA ASP A 83 3.50 -11.68 2.73
C ASP A 83 4.16 -12.23 1.47
N GLU A 84 3.37 -12.75 0.53
CA GLU A 84 3.85 -13.25 -0.75
C GLU A 84 4.37 -12.09 -1.62
N ALA A 85 3.64 -10.96 -1.70
CA ALA A 85 4.11 -9.74 -2.37
C ALA A 85 5.41 -9.19 -1.77
N LYS A 86 5.58 -9.24 -0.44
CA LYS A 86 6.78 -8.79 0.27
C LYS A 86 8.01 -9.66 -0.04
N LYS A 87 7.84 -10.93 -0.38
CA LYS A 87 8.94 -11.79 -0.86
C LYS A 87 9.45 -11.37 -2.23
N TYR A 88 8.57 -10.90 -3.12
CA TYR A 88 8.96 -10.43 -4.45
C TYR A 88 9.40 -8.96 -4.45
N GLU A 89 9.04 -8.17 -3.43
CA GLU A 89 9.50 -6.78 -3.26
C GLU A 89 11.03 -6.67 -3.25
N HIS A 90 11.74 -7.65 -2.69
CA HIS A 90 13.21 -7.72 -2.69
C HIS A 90 13.83 -8.03 -4.06
N MET A 91 13.02 -8.34 -5.08
CA MET A 91 13.45 -8.68 -6.44
C MET A 91 13.04 -7.61 -7.46
N ILE A 92 12.17 -6.65 -7.07
CA ILE A 92 11.57 -5.64 -7.97
C ILE A 92 12.27 -4.27 -7.87
N LEU A 93 13.17 -4.05 -6.92
CA LEU A 93 14.10 -2.91 -7.00
C LEU A 93 15.33 -3.31 -7.82
N PRO A 94 15.43 -2.96 -9.11
CA PRO A 94 16.73 -2.90 -9.76
C PRO A 94 17.49 -1.77 -9.08
N GLU A 95 18.51 -2.11 -8.30
CA GLU A 95 19.62 -1.20 -8.04
C GLU A 95 20.21 -0.82 -9.41
N SER A 96 19.72 0.29 -9.96
CA SER A 96 20.33 0.94 -11.10
C SER A 96 20.77 2.32 -10.64
N GLU A 97 22.11 2.43 -10.61
CA GLU A 97 22.89 3.66 -10.61
C GLU A 97 23.20 4.36 -9.27
N THR A 98 24.19 3.84 -8.56
CA THR A 98 25.35 4.69 -8.23
C THR A 98 26.57 4.25 -9.05
N LYS A 99 26.64 4.85 -10.23
CA LYS A 99 27.83 5.06 -11.06
C LYS A 99 29.15 4.99 -10.28
N LYS A 100 29.90 3.89 -10.43
CA LYS A 100 31.36 3.88 -10.22
C LYS A 100 32.01 3.56 -11.56
N PRO A 101 32.69 4.54 -12.21
CA PRO A 101 33.41 4.30 -13.45
C PRO A 101 34.43 3.18 -13.24
N ALA A 102 34.46 2.24 -14.18
CA ALA A 102 35.44 1.15 -14.22
C ALA A 102 36.88 1.70 -14.18
N PRO A 103 37.84 0.95 -13.59
CA PRO A 103 39.23 1.38 -13.52
C PRO A 103 39.83 1.42 -14.92
N ALA A 104 40.44 2.55 -15.27
CA ALA A 104 41.23 2.70 -16.50
C ALA A 104 42.46 1.76 -16.46
N PRO A 105 42.93 1.26 -17.62
CA PRO A 105 44.08 0.37 -17.69
C PRO A 105 45.34 1.07 -17.18
N GLU A 106 46.12 0.34 -16.38
CA GLU A 106 47.36 0.81 -15.76
C GLU A 106 48.38 1.24 -16.83
N THR A 107 48.63 2.54 -16.94
CA THR A 107 49.84 3.06 -17.60
C THR A 107 50.98 3.12 -16.57
N PRO A 108 52.17 2.56 -16.88
CA PRO A 108 53.30 2.45 -15.96
C PRO A 108 53.70 3.77 -15.30
N ARG A 109 53.86 3.72 -13.96
CA ARG A 109 54.46 4.79 -13.15
C ARG A 109 55.90 5.01 -13.59
N VAL A 110 56.23 6.26 -13.94
CA VAL A 110 57.61 6.76 -14.00
C VAL A 110 57.74 7.93 -13.01
N ALA A 111 58.87 7.92 -12.32
CA ALA A 111 59.22 8.61 -11.10
C ALA A 111 59.38 10.15 -11.17
N GLY A 112 59.34 10.77 -9.98
CA GLY A 112 59.78 12.14 -9.64
C GLY A 112 59.11 12.56 -8.33
N ASP A 113 59.76 12.47 -7.16
CA ASP A 113 60.50 13.57 -6.51
C ASP A 113 59.59 14.82 -6.36
N THR A 114 59.23 15.35 -5.18
CA THR A 114 60.09 15.74 -4.05
C THR A 114 59.25 15.93 -2.77
N ARG A 115 59.96 15.80 -1.65
CA ARG A 115 59.64 16.07 -0.24
C ARG A 115 58.81 17.33 0.03
N ASP A 116 57.88 17.24 0.99
CA ASP A 116 57.75 18.16 2.16
C ASP A 116 56.59 17.69 3.05
N SER A 117 56.86 17.18 4.26
CA SER A 117 56.90 17.94 5.52
C SER A 117 55.51 18.14 6.16
N ASN A 118 55.10 17.24 7.04
CA ASN A 118 55.17 17.44 8.50
C ASN A 118 54.22 16.47 9.23
N ALA A 119 54.76 15.81 10.23
CA ALA A 119 54.08 14.92 11.16
C ALA A 119 53.53 15.71 12.37
N THR A 120 52.86 15.00 13.28
CA THR A 120 52.52 15.33 14.68
C THR A 120 51.04 15.70 14.85
N ASP A 121 50.14 14.79 15.24
CA ASP A 121 50.02 14.12 16.55
C ASP A 121 49.60 15.09 17.67
N GLN A 122 48.29 15.22 17.93
CA GLN A 122 47.68 14.90 19.24
C GLN A 122 46.22 15.41 19.38
N PRO A 123 45.42 14.73 20.22
CA PRO A 123 43.99 14.97 20.41
C PRO A 123 43.70 15.85 21.64
N ASP A 124 42.61 16.63 21.62
CA ASP A 124 42.00 17.15 22.85
C ASP A 124 40.52 17.49 22.62
N THR A 125 39.68 17.06 23.57
CA THR A 125 38.23 17.35 23.67
C THR A 125 38.02 18.39 24.79
N PRO A 126 36.81 18.69 25.30
CA PRO A 126 35.57 19.31 24.78
C PRO A 126 35.24 20.65 25.52
N GLN A 127 34.26 21.44 25.04
CA GLN A 127 33.36 22.41 25.76
C GLN A 127 32.93 23.52 24.78
N SER A 128 31.75 24.16 24.75
CA SER A 128 30.39 24.08 25.32
C SER A 128 29.55 25.13 24.53
N PRO A 129 28.19 25.12 24.57
CA PRO A 129 27.31 25.88 23.66
C PRO A 129 26.99 27.30 24.17
N PRO A 130 26.42 28.20 23.33
CA PRO A 130 24.97 28.50 23.42
C PRO A 130 24.33 28.78 22.04
N ASP A 131 23.08 28.39 21.76
CA ASP A 131 21.81 28.95 22.26
C ASP A 131 21.52 30.37 21.74
N ASN A 132 20.71 30.48 20.68
CA ASN A 132 19.77 31.59 20.53
C ASN A 132 18.63 31.21 19.56
N ARG A 133 17.42 31.27 20.10
CA ARG A 133 16.12 31.00 19.50
C ARG A 133 15.32 32.28 19.65
N SER A 134 14.94 32.91 18.54
CA SER A 134 13.74 33.75 18.35
C SER A 134 13.63 34.16 16.89
#